data_AF-A0A3D1BGP5-F1
#
_entry.id   AF-A0A3D1BGP5-F1
#
_cell.length_a   1.000
_cell.length_b   1.000
_cell.length_c   1.000
_cell.angle_alpha   90.00
_cell.angle_beta   90.00
_cell.angle_gamma   90.00
#
_symmetry.space_group_name_H-M   'P 1'
#
loop_
_entity.id
_entity.type
_entity.pdbx_description
1 polymer ?
#
loop_
_entity_poly.entity_id
_entity_poly.type
_entity_poly.pdbx_seq_one_letter_code
_entity_poly.pdbx_strand_id
1 'polypeptide(L)'
;KMRFSYDTLETENSMMLAELAAQQERIDGLLTKVKNGYWEVARAKKEAETLRSIMKGYIGTIDSLNQLNTALLDENLAMKAQMEAVSQENADLVERQENMEDMLEAGQTLQVAEFLPTGVRVLSSGRQRDTDRADRCNSLRVCFTILENRIAPVGDKTLHLRITDPTGRVLPDESGSTELSASRTIDYVRERLDACIFYNGADGNAILGLDAGTYLVEILEGTEVIGTTDLVLR
;
A
#
# COMPACT_ATOMS: atom_id res chain seq x y z
N LYS A 1 -20.82 -14.96 18.06
CA LYS A 1 -21.04 -16.39 18.40
C LYS A 1 -20.44 -16.75 19.77
N MET A 2 -19.18 -16.43 20.08
CA MET A 2 -18.55 -16.74 21.39
C MET A 2 -19.16 -16.05 22.62
N ARG A 3 -19.61 -14.79 22.53
CA ARG A 3 -20.33 -14.14 23.66
C ARG A 3 -21.61 -14.87 24.03
N PHE A 4 -22.33 -15.34 23.01
CA PHE A 4 -23.57 -16.08 23.20
C PHE A 4 -23.33 -17.43 23.88
N SER A 5 -22.23 -18.13 23.56
CA SER A 5 -21.88 -19.39 24.22
C SER A 5 -21.43 -19.19 25.67
N TYR A 6 -20.86 -18.03 26.00
CA TYR A 6 -20.49 -17.69 27.37
C TYR A 6 -21.72 -17.40 28.22
N ASP A 7 -22.63 -16.54 27.71
CA ASP A 7 -23.89 -16.24 28.39
C ASP A 7 -24.70 -17.52 28.64
N THR A 8 -24.75 -18.45 27.68
CA THR A 8 -25.42 -19.73 27.86
C THR A 8 -24.75 -20.60 28.93
N LEU A 9 -23.42 -20.71 28.92
CA LEU A 9 -22.68 -21.50 29.92
C LEU A 9 -22.82 -20.92 31.32
N GLU A 10 -22.77 -19.60 31.47
CA GLU A 10 -22.95 -18.91 32.76
C GLU A 10 -24.38 -19.12 33.29
N THR A 11 -25.38 -19.03 32.42
CA THR A 11 -26.77 -19.34 32.79
C THR A 11 -26.95 -20.81 33.17
N GLU A 12 -26.39 -21.77 32.43
CA GLU A 12 -26.48 -23.20 32.73
C GLU A 12 -25.81 -23.55 34.06
N ASN A 13 -24.64 -22.97 34.34
CA ASN A 13 -23.90 -23.19 35.58
C ASN A 13 -24.64 -22.60 36.79
N SER A 14 -25.22 -21.39 36.65
CA SER A 14 -26.07 -20.81 37.71
C SER A 14 -27.35 -21.62 37.97
N MET A 15 -27.94 -22.21 36.91
CA MET A 15 -29.11 -23.07 37.01
C MET A 15 -28.77 -24.39 37.74
N MET A 16 -27.63 -25.02 37.42
CA MET A 16 -27.14 -26.20 38.12
C MET A 16 -26.83 -25.93 39.60
N LEU A 17 -26.25 -24.78 39.93
CA LEU A 17 -26.00 -24.38 41.32
C LEU A 17 -27.31 -24.16 42.10
N ALA A 18 -28.32 -23.56 41.47
CA ALA A 18 -29.64 -23.39 42.06
C ALA A 18 -30.36 -24.73 42.30
N GLU A 19 -30.27 -25.67 41.34
CA GLU A 19 -30.80 -27.02 41.51
C GLU A 19 -30.08 -27.79 42.63
N LEU A 20 -28.76 -27.65 42.72
CA LEU A 20 -27.95 -28.23 43.80
C LEU A 20 -28.38 -27.72 45.18
N ALA A 21 -28.59 -26.41 45.32
CA ALA A 21 -29.06 -25.81 46.57
C ALA A 21 -30.45 -26.36 46.97
N ALA A 22 -31.37 -26.48 46.02
CA ALA A 22 -32.70 -27.05 46.25
C ALA A 22 -32.64 -28.55 46.61
N GLN A 23 -31.72 -29.31 46.02
CA GLN A 23 -31.49 -30.71 46.37
C GLN A 23 -30.88 -30.86 47.78
N GLN A 24 -29.97 -29.96 48.17
CA GLN A 24 -29.39 -29.91 49.51
C GLN A 24 -30.48 -29.68 50.57
N GLU A 25 -31.37 -28.73 50.34
CA GLU A 25 -32.49 -28.43 51.23
C GLU A 25 -33.46 -29.63 51.37
N ARG A 26 -33.72 -30.37 50.29
CA ARG A 26 -34.47 -31.64 50.35
C ARG A 26 -33.77 -32.70 51.17
N ILE A 27 -32.45 -32.86 51.01
CA ILE A 27 -31.65 -33.83 51.78
C ILE A 27 -31.72 -33.49 53.27
N ASP A 28 -31.61 -32.21 53.64
CA ASP A 28 -31.70 -31.76 55.03
C ASP A 28 -33.12 -31.95 55.60
N GLY A 29 -34.16 -31.72 54.80
CA GLY A 29 -35.55 -32.02 55.14
C GLY A 29 -35.82 -33.53 55.35
N LEU A 30 -35.17 -34.41 54.59
CA LEU A 30 -35.25 -35.86 54.78
C LEU A 30 -34.47 -36.31 56.03
N LEU A 31 -33.30 -35.72 56.29
CA LEU A 31 -32.48 -36.00 57.48
C LEU A 31 -33.15 -35.60 58.79
N THR A 32 -33.85 -34.48 58.81
CA THR A 32 -34.64 -34.03 59.97
C THR A 32 -35.83 -34.95 60.25
N LYS A 33 -36.53 -35.41 59.21
CA LYS A 33 -37.61 -36.42 59.33
C LYS A 33 -37.10 -37.77 59.86
N VAL A 34 -35.90 -38.18 59.47
CA VAL A 34 -35.24 -39.40 59.98
C VAL A 34 -34.92 -39.30 61.48
N LYS A 35 -34.49 -38.12 61.96
CA LYS A 35 -34.21 -37.88 63.39
C LYS A 35 -35.46 -37.94 64.28
N ASN A 36 -36.65 -37.71 63.72
CA ASN A 36 -37.91 -37.62 64.47
C ASN A 36 -38.70 -38.95 64.58
N GLY A 37 -38.16 -40.08 64.11
CA GLY A 37 -38.55 -41.42 64.59
C GLY A 37 -39.81 -42.08 63.99
N TYR A 38 -39.96 -42.11 62.65
CA TYR A 38 -41.02 -42.91 61.99
C TYR A 38 -40.47 -43.99 61.04
N TRP A 39 -41.24 -45.07 60.90
CA TRP A 39 -41.01 -46.37 60.23
C TRP A 39 -40.46 -46.39 58.77
N GLU A 40 -40.04 -45.26 58.22
CA GLU A 40 -39.45 -45.13 56.87
C GLU A 40 -37.97 -44.70 56.88
N VAL A 41 -37.30 -44.74 58.05
CA VAL A 41 -35.90 -44.32 58.24
C VAL A 41 -34.94 -44.93 57.20
N ALA A 42 -35.08 -46.22 56.89
CA ALA A 42 -34.19 -46.89 55.94
C ALA A 42 -34.41 -46.40 54.49
N ARG A 43 -35.64 -46.05 54.12
CA ARG A 43 -36.00 -45.56 52.78
C ARG A 43 -35.53 -44.12 52.58
N ALA A 44 -35.81 -43.24 53.54
CA ALA A 44 -35.35 -41.86 53.52
C ALA A 44 -33.81 -41.74 53.57
N LYS A 45 -33.13 -42.65 54.29
CA LYS A 45 -31.66 -42.71 54.30
C LYS A 45 -31.09 -43.15 52.95
N LYS A 46 -31.72 -44.13 52.28
CA LYS A 46 -31.36 -44.56 50.91
C LYS A 46 -31.55 -43.44 49.89
N GLU A 47 -32.68 -42.72 49.94
CA GLU A 47 -32.93 -41.57 49.08
C GLU A 47 -31.95 -40.41 49.32
N ALA A 48 -31.57 -40.15 50.58
CA ALA A 48 -30.55 -39.16 50.88
C ALA A 48 -29.14 -39.58 50.42
N GLU A 49 -28.82 -40.88 50.40
CA GLU A 49 -27.57 -41.41 49.83
C GLU A 49 -27.55 -41.32 48.31
N THR A 50 -28.65 -41.64 47.63
CA THR A 50 -28.74 -41.52 46.16
C THR A 50 -28.63 -40.06 45.73
N LEU A 51 -29.34 -39.13 46.39
CA LEU A 51 -29.24 -37.70 46.10
C LEU A 51 -27.82 -37.16 46.36
N ARG A 52 -27.16 -37.59 47.44
CA ARG A 52 -25.74 -37.26 47.68
C ARG A 52 -24.81 -37.76 46.57
N SER A 53 -25.06 -38.96 46.05
CA SER A 53 -24.27 -39.51 44.94
C SER A 53 -24.44 -38.70 43.66
N ILE A 54 -25.67 -38.28 43.36
CA ILE A 54 -25.98 -37.45 42.18
C ILE A 54 -25.34 -36.06 42.36
N MET A 55 -25.45 -35.44 43.53
CA MET A 55 -24.81 -34.16 43.85
C MET A 55 -23.29 -34.19 43.66
N LYS A 56 -22.62 -35.26 44.11
CA LYS A 56 -21.17 -35.41 43.88
C LYS A 56 -20.83 -35.47 42.39
N GLY A 57 -21.68 -36.08 41.57
CA GLY A 57 -21.55 -36.08 40.12
C GLY A 57 -21.66 -34.67 39.54
N TYR A 58 -22.65 -33.89 39.98
CA TYR A 58 -22.83 -32.51 39.53
C TYR A 58 -21.67 -31.58 39.92
N ILE A 59 -21.10 -31.74 41.13
CA ILE A 59 -19.91 -30.98 41.54
C ILE A 59 -18.74 -31.29 40.60
N GLY A 60 -18.51 -32.56 40.27
CA GLY A 60 -17.46 -32.95 39.33
C GLY A 60 -17.67 -32.39 37.91
N THR A 61 -18.91 -32.32 37.42
CA THR A 61 -19.20 -31.70 36.13
C THR A 61 -19.00 -30.19 36.14
N ILE A 62 -19.37 -29.51 37.23
CA ILE A 62 -19.18 -28.05 37.39
C ILE A 62 -17.69 -27.72 37.43
N ASP A 63 -16.89 -28.48 38.18
CA ASP A 63 -15.44 -28.29 38.24
C ASP A 63 -14.79 -28.47 36.87
N SER A 64 -15.20 -29.51 36.13
CA SER A 64 -14.73 -29.74 34.75
C SER A 64 -15.11 -28.62 33.80
N LEU A 65 -16.37 -28.15 33.85
CA LEU A 65 -16.86 -27.04 33.03
C LEU A 65 -16.13 -25.73 33.36
N ASN A 66 -15.90 -25.45 34.64
CA ASN A 66 -15.15 -24.27 35.07
C ASN A 66 -13.71 -24.33 34.57
N GLN A 67 -13.04 -25.48 34.70
CA GLN A 67 -11.67 -25.67 34.21
C GLN A 67 -11.57 -25.48 32.69
N LEU A 68 -12.52 -26.02 31.94
CA LEU A 68 -12.59 -25.82 30.48
C LEU A 68 -12.86 -24.36 30.13
N ASN A 69 -13.72 -23.66 30.87
CA ASN A 69 -14.00 -22.24 30.63
C ASN A 69 -12.77 -21.37 30.90
N THR A 70 -12.03 -21.62 31.98
CA THR A 70 -10.76 -20.92 32.23
C THR A 70 -9.74 -21.16 31.13
N ALA A 71 -9.60 -22.40 30.66
CA ALA A 71 -8.69 -22.71 29.56
C ALA A 71 -9.10 -22.02 28.25
N LEU A 72 -10.40 -21.99 27.95
CA LEU A 72 -10.93 -21.29 26.77
C LEU A 72 -10.74 -19.77 26.87
N LEU A 73 -10.85 -19.17 28.06
CA LEU A 73 -10.58 -17.75 28.26
C LEU A 73 -9.11 -17.42 28.02
N ASP A 74 -8.20 -18.23 28.55
CA ASP A 74 -6.76 -18.06 28.35
C ASP A 74 -6.39 -18.21 26.87
N GLU A 75 -6.93 -19.21 26.18
CA GLU A 75 -6.76 -19.39 24.74
C GLU A 75 -7.31 -18.19 23.94
N ASN A 76 -8.47 -17.65 24.33
CA ASN A 76 -9.06 -16.49 23.67
C ASN A 76 -8.21 -15.23 23.84
N LEU A 77 -7.67 -15.01 25.05
CA LEU A 77 -6.78 -13.89 25.34
C LEU A 77 -5.47 -14.03 24.56
N ALA A 78 -4.89 -15.22 24.52
CA ALA A 78 -3.69 -15.51 23.73
C ALA A 78 -3.94 -15.30 22.23
N MET A 79 -5.07 -15.80 21.71
CA MET A 79 -5.44 -15.63 20.30
C MET A 79 -5.67 -14.16 19.94
N LYS A 80 -6.30 -13.37 20.82
CA LYS A 80 -6.45 -11.92 20.61
C LYS A 80 -5.11 -11.20 20.60
N ALA A 81 -4.24 -11.49 21.56
CA ALA A 81 -2.91 -10.89 21.61
C ALA A 81 -2.10 -11.25 20.35
N GLN A 82 -2.19 -12.49 19.88
CA GLN A 82 -1.55 -12.92 18.64
C GLN A 82 -2.15 -12.20 17.42
N MET A 83 -3.48 -12.05 17.37
CA MET A 83 -4.14 -11.35 16.27
C MET A 83 -3.78 -9.86 16.22
N GLU A 84 -3.68 -9.20 17.38
CA GLU A 84 -3.21 -7.82 17.49
C GLU A 84 -1.74 -7.70 17.04
N ALA A 85 -0.86 -8.61 17.49
CA ALA A 85 0.54 -8.63 17.08
C ALA A 85 0.70 -8.82 15.56
N VAL A 86 -0.02 -9.78 14.98
CA VAL A 86 -0.01 -10.04 13.53
C VAL A 86 -0.61 -8.86 12.76
N SER A 87 -1.65 -8.21 13.29
CA SER A 87 -2.23 -7.02 12.66
C SER A 87 -1.26 -5.85 12.66
N GLN A 88 -0.49 -5.64 13.74
CA GLN A 88 0.54 -4.61 13.82
C GLN A 88 1.69 -4.92 12.87
N GLU A 89 2.18 -6.16 12.85
CA GLU A 89 3.24 -6.58 11.93
C GLU A 89 2.82 -6.41 10.47
N ASN A 90 1.58 -6.76 10.12
CA ASN A 90 1.06 -6.52 8.77
C ASN A 90 0.98 -5.02 8.44
N ALA A 91 0.57 -4.17 9.37
CA ALA A 91 0.52 -2.73 9.14
C ALA A 91 1.94 -2.17 8.89
N ASP A 92 2.91 -2.56 9.71
CA ASP A 92 4.32 -2.19 9.55
C ASP A 92 4.90 -2.71 8.22
N LEU A 93 4.54 -3.93 7.82
CA LEU A 93 4.99 -4.51 6.56
C LEU A 93 4.41 -3.79 5.35
N VAL A 94 3.12 -3.41 5.39
CA VAL A 94 2.48 -2.62 4.34
C VAL A 94 3.14 -1.25 4.22
N GLU A 95 3.35 -0.55 5.34
CA GLU A 95 4.02 0.76 5.35
C GLU A 95 5.45 0.65 4.79
N ARG A 96 6.20 -0.39 5.17
CA ARG A 96 7.55 -0.62 4.61
C ARG A 96 7.50 -0.93 3.12
N GLN A 97 6.50 -1.68 2.66
CA GLN A 97 6.35 -2.00 1.25
C GLN A 97 6.05 -0.74 0.43
N GLU A 98 5.10 0.09 0.86
CA GLU A 98 4.77 1.36 0.21
C GLU A 98 6.01 2.27 0.14
N ASN A 99 6.73 2.42 1.26
CA ASN A 99 7.97 3.22 1.26
C ASN A 99 9.05 2.66 0.31
N MET A 100 9.18 1.33 0.20
CA MET A 100 10.11 0.71 -0.74
C MET A 100 9.68 0.89 -2.19
N GLU A 101 8.38 0.83 -2.47
CA GLU A 101 7.82 1.08 -3.80
C GLU A 101 8.09 2.53 -4.22
N ASP A 102 7.83 3.51 -3.35
CA ASP A 102 8.13 4.92 -3.61
C ASP A 102 9.63 5.17 -3.85
N MET A 103 10.50 4.57 -3.03
CA MET A 103 11.96 4.66 -3.22
C MET A 103 12.42 4.01 -4.51
N LEU A 104 11.80 2.90 -4.92
CA LEU A 104 12.10 2.22 -6.17
C LEU A 104 11.63 3.05 -7.37
N GLU A 105 10.44 3.62 -7.33
CA GLU A 105 9.93 4.50 -8.39
C GLU A 105 10.86 5.71 -8.56
N ALA A 106 11.14 6.44 -7.49
CA ALA A 106 12.06 7.57 -7.51
C ALA A 106 13.47 7.18 -8.00
N GLY A 107 13.96 5.99 -7.62
CA GLY A 107 15.26 5.48 -8.05
C GLY A 107 15.30 4.98 -9.49
N GLN A 108 14.18 4.54 -10.05
CA GLN A 108 14.07 4.05 -11.43
C GLN A 108 14.04 5.18 -12.46
N THR A 109 13.70 6.39 -12.04
CA THR A 109 13.72 7.58 -12.89
C THR A 109 15.07 7.74 -13.58
N LEU A 110 15.05 8.01 -14.89
CA LEU A 110 16.28 8.22 -15.63
C LEU A 110 16.88 9.58 -15.26
N GLN A 111 18.20 9.61 -15.09
CA GLN A 111 18.92 10.87 -14.90
C GLN A 111 19.67 11.21 -16.18
N VAL A 112 19.68 12.49 -16.49
CA VAL A 112 20.29 12.99 -17.71
C VAL A 112 21.36 14.02 -17.37
N ALA A 113 22.49 13.95 -18.08
CA ALA A 113 23.64 14.82 -17.98
C ALA A 113 23.96 15.44 -19.35
N GLU A 114 24.88 16.42 -19.36
CA GLU A 114 25.39 17.03 -20.59
C GLU A 114 24.29 17.56 -21.53
N PHE A 115 23.34 18.30 -20.95
CA PHE A 115 22.28 18.96 -21.70
C PHE A 115 22.83 20.11 -22.55
N LEU A 116 22.70 19.97 -23.87
CA LEU A 116 23.18 20.93 -24.85
C LEU A 116 22.04 21.27 -25.83
N PRO A 117 21.19 22.25 -25.49
CA PRO A 117 20.20 22.77 -26.41
C PRO A 117 20.89 23.70 -27.41
N THR A 118 20.62 23.52 -28.70
CA THR A 118 21.21 24.32 -29.78
C THR A 118 20.17 24.63 -30.84
N GLY A 119 20.16 25.87 -31.33
CA GLY A 119 19.39 26.22 -32.53
C GLY A 119 20.11 25.70 -33.77
N VAL A 120 19.35 25.14 -34.72
CA VAL A 120 19.87 24.60 -35.97
C VAL A 120 19.27 25.36 -37.15
N ARG A 121 20.15 25.83 -38.02
CA ARG A 121 19.81 26.47 -39.29
C ARG A 121 20.11 25.51 -40.44
N VAL A 122 19.15 25.36 -41.35
CA VAL A 122 19.34 24.65 -42.61
C VAL A 122 19.72 25.67 -43.69
N LEU A 123 20.88 25.49 -44.31
CA LEU A 123 21.33 26.33 -45.43
C LEU A 123 20.61 25.94 -46.72
N SER A 124 20.65 26.82 -47.73
CA SER A 124 20.13 26.53 -49.08
C SER A 124 20.78 25.31 -49.74
N SER A 125 21.97 24.91 -49.28
CA SER A 125 22.68 23.69 -49.69
C SER A 125 22.22 22.42 -48.97
N GLY A 126 21.23 22.51 -48.07
CA GLY A 126 20.77 21.41 -47.22
C GLY A 126 21.68 21.11 -46.02
N ARG A 127 22.81 21.80 -45.86
CA ARG A 127 23.71 21.62 -44.71
C ARG A 127 23.10 22.27 -43.45
N GLN A 128 23.15 21.55 -42.34
CA GLN A 128 22.77 22.05 -41.02
C GLN A 128 23.95 22.77 -40.36
N ARG A 129 23.68 23.89 -39.69
CA ARG A 129 24.68 24.65 -38.92
C ARG A 129 24.04 25.19 -37.64
N ASP A 130 24.77 25.13 -36.54
CA ASP A 130 24.34 25.70 -35.27
C ASP A 130 24.21 27.23 -35.38
N THR A 131 23.14 27.78 -34.78
CA THR A 131 22.82 29.21 -34.77
C THR A 131 22.23 29.60 -33.42
N ASP A 132 22.68 30.73 -32.90
CA ASP A 132 22.07 31.34 -31.70
C ASP A 132 20.99 32.36 -32.07
N ARG A 133 20.75 32.60 -33.37
CA ARG A 133 19.77 33.60 -33.82
C ARG A 133 18.37 33.02 -33.93
N ALA A 134 17.40 33.62 -33.24
CA ALA A 134 16.01 33.18 -33.21
C ALA A 134 15.36 33.23 -34.61
N ASP A 135 15.48 34.38 -35.29
CA ASP A 135 14.93 34.64 -36.64
C ASP A 135 15.43 33.70 -37.75
N ARG A 136 16.54 33.00 -37.50
CA ARG A 136 17.22 32.16 -38.50
C ARG A 136 17.17 30.69 -38.17
N CYS A 137 16.52 30.33 -37.06
CA CYS A 137 16.42 28.98 -36.57
C CYS A 137 15.33 28.21 -37.34
N ASN A 138 15.70 27.06 -37.89
CA ASN A 138 14.78 26.16 -38.59
C ASN A 138 14.31 25.03 -37.67
N SER A 139 15.17 24.57 -36.78
CA SER A 139 14.85 23.55 -35.79
C SER A 139 15.65 23.74 -34.50
N LEU A 140 15.15 23.23 -33.38
CA LEU A 140 15.90 23.16 -32.13
C LEU A 140 16.38 21.73 -31.94
N ARG A 141 17.67 21.55 -31.65
CA ARG A 141 18.27 20.26 -31.33
C ARG A 141 18.72 20.28 -29.89
N VAL A 142 18.19 19.36 -29.10
CA VAL A 142 18.56 19.16 -27.70
C VAL A 142 19.26 17.83 -27.58
N CYS A 143 20.58 17.87 -27.42
CA CYS A 143 21.39 16.69 -27.19
C CYS A 143 21.68 16.53 -25.71
N PHE A 144 21.71 15.29 -25.24
CA PHE A 144 21.87 14.95 -23.84
C PHE A 144 22.36 13.52 -23.68
N THR A 145 22.92 13.24 -22.53
CA THR A 145 23.43 11.91 -22.15
C THR A 145 22.58 11.35 -21.03
N ILE A 146 21.97 10.20 -21.25
CA ILE A 146 21.30 9.44 -20.19
C ILE A 146 22.38 8.69 -19.41
N LEU A 147 22.37 8.84 -18.10
CA LEU A 147 23.31 8.19 -17.20
C LEU A 147 22.94 6.70 -16.99
N GLU A 148 23.93 5.92 -16.57
CA GLU A 148 23.67 4.54 -16.16
C GLU A 148 22.73 4.50 -14.94
N ASN A 149 21.74 3.61 -14.98
CA ASN A 149 20.82 3.37 -13.88
C ASN A 149 20.58 1.86 -13.78
N ARG A 150 21.06 1.26 -12.69
CA ARG A 150 21.04 -0.19 -12.47
C ARG A 150 19.67 -0.75 -12.12
N ILE A 151 18.78 0.10 -11.61
CA ILE A 151 17.44 -0.29 -11.15
C ILE A 151 16.36 0.05 -12.17
N ALA A 152 16.60 1.00 -13.09
CA ALA A 152 15.69 1.31 -14.19
C ALA A 152 15.38 0.08 -15.08
N PRO A 153 14.14 -0.06 -15.59
CA PRO A 153 13.78 -1.13 -16.51
C PRO A 153 14.46 -0.94 -17.87
N VAL A 154 14.87 -2.05 -18.48
CA VAL A 154 15.45 -2.10 -19.83
C VAL A 154 14.33 -2.08 -20.87
N GLY A 155 14.55 -1.39 -21.98
CA GLY A 155 13.69 -1.42 -23.16
C GLY A 155 13.35 -0.02 -23.69
N ASP A 156 12.28 0.04 -24.48
CA ASP A 156 11.83 1.27 -25.13
C ASP A 156 11.32 2.30 -24.11
N LYS A 157 12.00 3.43 -24.02
CA LYS A 157 11.65 4.59 -23.19
C LYS A 157 11.26 5.76 -24.08
N THR A 158 10.07 6.31 -23.85
CA THR A 158 9.58 7.50 -24.54
C THR A 158 9.95 8.74 -23.75
N LEU A 159 10.85 9.55 -24.30
CA LEU A 159 11.23 10.84 -23.72
C LEU A 159 10.45 11.95 -24.43
N HIS A 160 9.91 12.87 -23.64
CA HIS A 160 9.21 14.04 -24.11
C HIS A 160 10.07 15.28 -23.90
N LEU A 161 10.04 16.19 -24.87
CA LEU A 161 10.69 17.47 -24.82
C LEU A 161 9.62 18.54 -24.63
N ARG A 162 9.80 19.40 -23.63
CA ARG A 162 8.96 20.57 -23.39
C ARG A 162 9.82 21.81 -23.48
N ILE A 163 9.50 22.69 -24.42
CA ILE A 163 10.20 23.95 -24.63
C ILE A 163 9.24 25.07 -24.30
N THR A 164 9.60 25.90 -23.34
CA THR A 164 8.80 27.05 -22.92
C THR A 164 9.45 28.34 -23.39
N ASP A 165 8.67 29.15 -24.09
CA ASP A 165 9.05 30.45 -24.62
C ASP A 165 9.35 31.46 -23.52
N PRO A 166 10.06 32.57 -23.84
CA PRO A 166 10.28 33.68 -22.92
C PRO A 166 8.99 34.29 -22.35
N THR A 167 7.86 34.07 -23.02
CA THR A 167 6.52 34.53 -22.60
C THR A 167 5.81 33.55 -21.66
N GLY A 168 6.41 32.41 -21.36
CA GLY A 168 5.85 31.36 -20.50
C GLY A 168 4.90 30.40 -21.22
N ARG A 169 4.89 30.39 -22.56
CA ARG A 169 4.05 29.49 -23.36
C ARG A 169 4.87 28.31 -23.86
N VAL A 170 4.32 27.10 -23.81
CA VAL A 170 4.97 25.91 -24.34
C VAL A 170 4.81 25.88 -25.86
N LEU A 171 5.91 25.59 -26.57
CA LEU A 171 5.89 25.39 -28.01
C LEU A 171 5.07 24.15 -28.35
N PRO A 172 4.09 24.26 -29.27
CA PRO A 172 3.19 23.16 -29.57
C PRO A 172 3.90 22.04 -30.32
N ASP A 173 3.51 20.81 -30.03
CA ASP A 173 3.91 19.61 -30.76
C ASP A 173 3.24 19.53 -32.15
N GLU A 174 3.65 18.58 -33.00
CA GLU A 174 3.07 18.32 -34.33
C GLU A 174 1.54 18.13 -34.28
N SER A 175 1.02 17.62 -33.16
CA SER A 175 -0.39 17.43 -32.87
C SER A 175 -1.15 18.72 -32.48
N GLY A 176 -0.45 19.83 -32.26
CA GLY A 176 -1.00 21.08 -31.77
C GLY A 176 -1.28 21.11 -30.26
N SER A 177 -0.87 20.09 -29.52
CA SER A 177 -0.93 20.08 -28.05
C SER A 177 0.09 21.07 -27.47
N THR A 178 -0.26 21.75 -26.38
CA THR A 178 0.60 22.75 -25.69
C THR A 178 1.18 22.20 -24.39
N GLU A 179 1.12 20.89 -24.19
CA GLU A 179 1.71 20.24 -23.00
C GLU A 179 3.14 19.77 -23.28
N LEU A 180 3.41 19.37 -24.52
CA LEU A 180 4.67 18.81 -24.99
C LEU A 180 5.04 19.47 -26.32
N SER A 181 6.33 19.49 -26.64
CA SER A 181 6.85 20.08 -27.88
C SER A 181 7.35 19.02 -28.87
N ALA A 182 7.99 17.96 -28.39
CA ALA A 182 8.40 16.83 -29.22
C ALA A 182 8.52 15.56 -28.38
N SER A 183 8.57 14.39 -29.01
CA SER A 183 8.86 13.13 -28.32
C SER A 183 9.80 12.24 -29.11
N ARG A 184 10.58 11.41 -28.41
CA ARG A 184 11.47 10.43 -29.02
C ARG A 184 11.52 9.17 -28.17
N THR A 185 11.32 8.03 -28.81
CA THR A 185 11.58 6.72 -28.21
C THR A 185 13.05 6.34 -28.38
N ILE A 186 13.62 5.79 -27.32
CA ILE A 186 15.00 5.28 -27.26
C ILE A 186 14.99 3.89 -26.62
N ASP A 187 15.90 3.02 -27.03
CA ASP A 187 16.09 1.71 -26.41
C ASP A 187 17.17 1.83 -25.33
N TYR A 188 16.75 1.76 -24.06
CA TYR A 188 17.63 1.96 -22.91
C TYR A 188 18.03 0.63 -22.27
N VAL A 189 19.34 0.39 -22.15
CA VAL A 189 19.90 -0.90 -21.69
C VAL A 189 20.69 -0.77 -20.37
N ARG A 190 20.31 0.18 -19.50
CA ARG A 190 20.98 0.49 -18.21
C ARG A 190 22.40 1.05 -18.32
N GLU A 191 22.84 1.37 -19.52
CA GLU A 191 24.14 1.95 -19.80
C GLU A 191 23.99 3.41 -20.22
N ARG A 192 25.12 4.14 -20.18
CA ARG A 192 25.17 5.52 -20.65
C ARG A 192 24.80 5.58 -22.14
N LEU A 193 23.81 6.41 -22.48
CA LEU A 193 23.31 6.55 -23.85
C LEU A 193 23.20 8.01 -24.25
N ASP A 194 23.84 8.39 -25.35
CA ASP A 194 23.71 9.74 -25.91
C ASP A 194 22.53 9.79 -26.88
N ALA A 195 21.64 10.77 -26.68
CA ALA A 195 20.45 10.96 -27.49
C ALA A 195 20.26 12.46 -27.83
N CYS A 196 19.55 12.73 -28.93
CA CYS A 196 19.17 14.08 -29.29
C CYS A 196 17.70 14.14 -29.72
N ILE A 197 16.94 15.09 -29.20
CA ILE A 197 15.56 15.33 -29.67
C ILE A 197 15.58 16.58 -30.55
N PHE A 198 14.89 16.49 -31.69
CA PHE A 198 14.73 17.59 -32.62
C PHE A 198 13.30 18.11 -32.54
N TYR A 199 13.18 19.42 -32.38
CA TYR A 199 11.92 20.14 -32.53
C TYR A 199 11.95 20.88 -33.86
N ASN A 200 11.05 20.50 -34.77
CA ASN A 200 10.90 21.10 -36.09
C ASN A 200 9.55 21.80 -36.18
N GLY A 201 9.44 22.86 -36.98
CA GLY A 201 8.14 23.48 -37.27
C GLY A 201 7.26 22.58 -38.13
N ALA A 202 5.96 22.88 -38.19
CA ALA A 202 4.96 22.12 -38.94
C ALA A 202 5.33 21.90 -40.43
N ASP A 203 6.06 22.85 -41.03
CA ASP A 203 6.57 22.78 -42.40
C ASP A 203 8.06 22.36 -42.47
N GLY A 204 8.50 21.47 -41.58
CA GLY A 204 9.78 20.71 -41.59
C GLY A 204 11.09 21.51 -41.63
N ASN A 205 11.30 22.30 -42.68
CA ASN A 205 12.43 23.19 -42.91
C ASN A 205 12.06 24.68 -42.83
N ALA A 206 10.80 25.03 -42.58
CA ALA A 206 10.41 26.43 -42.39
C ALA A 206 11.12 27.04 -41.17
N ILE A 207 11.33 28.36 -41.23
CA ILE A 207 11.85 29.10 -40.08
C ILE A 207 10.76 29.08 -39.01
N LEU A 208 11.13 28.71 -37.78
CA LEU A 208 10.18 28.55 -36.67
C LEU A 208 9.51 29.87 -36.26
N GLY A 209 10.12 31.02 -36.59
CA GLY A 209 9.59 32.34 -36.21
C GLY A 209 9.67 32.57 -34.70
N LEU A 210 10.77 32.12 -34.08
CA LEU A 210 11.04 32.28 -32.66
C LEU A 210 11.42 33.73 -32.34
N ASP A 211 10.99 34.22 -31.18
CA ASP A 211 11.42 35.51 -30.66
C ASP A 211 12.80 35.40 -29.98
N ALA A 212 13.55 36.51 -29.96
CA ALA A 212 14.77 36.55 -29.16
C ALA A 212 14.44 36.48 -27.66
N GLY A 213 15.13 35.62 -26.92
CA GLY A 213 14.92 35.46 -25.49
C GLY A 213 15.49 34.17 -24.92
N THR A 214 15.17 33.91 -23.66
CA THR A 214 15.56 32.68 -22.95
C THR A 214 14.41 31.71 -22.96
N TYR A 215 14.67 30.52 -23.48
CA TYR A 215 13.75 29.41 -23.58
C TYR A 215 14.10 28.39 -22.49
N LEU A 216 13.12 27.95 -21.71
CA LEU A 216 13.30 26.87 -20.76
C LEU A 216 13.09 25.54 -21.49
N VAL A 217 14.09 24.68 -21.47
CA VAL A 217 14.09 23.37 -22.12
C VAL A 217 14.09 22.28 -21.05
N GLU A 218 13.05 21.46 -21.05
CA GLU A 218 12.87 20.37 -20.10
C GLU A 218 12.70 19.06 -20.86
N ILE A 219 13.31 18.00 -20.34
CA ILE A 219 13.06 16.63 -20.80
C ILE A 219 12.28 15.91 -19.72
N LEU A 220 11.24 15.22 -20.16
CA LEU A 220 10.34 14.46 -19.33
C LEU A 220 10.35 12.98 -19.71
N GLU A 221 10.24 12.13 -18.69
CA GLU A 221 9.89 10.72 -18.84
C GLU A 221 8.47 10.55 -18.28
N GLY A 222 7.49 10.33 -19.16
CA GLY A 222 6.08 10.41 -18.78
C GLY A 222 5.71 11.82 -18.28
N THR A 223 5.47 11.96 -16.97
CA THR A 223 5.12 13.22 -16.31
C THR A 223 6.27 13.85 -15.51
N GLU A 224 7.36 13.12 -15.30
CA GLU A 224 8.46 13.56 -14.45
C GLU A 224 9.55 14.26 -15.25
N VAL A 225 10.09 15.36 -14.71
CA VAL A 225 11.15 16.12 -15.35
C VAL A 225 12.50 15.52 -14.96
N ILE A 226 13.20 14.95 -15.93
CA ILE A 226 14.49 14.27 -15.75
C ILE A 226 15.70 15.18 -16.02
N GLY A 227 15.47 16.35 -16.62
CA GLY A 227 16.46 17.40 -16.67
C GLY A 227 15.95 18.70 -17.28
N THR A 228 16.61 19.79 -16.90
CA THR A 228 16.22 21.16 -17.22
C THR A 228 17.44 21.97 -17.61
N THR A 229 17.28 22.86 -18.58
CA THR A 229 18.33 23.78 -19.02
C THR A 229 17.72 24.97 -19.73
N ASP A 230 18.46 26.08 -19.76
CA ASP A 230 18.08 27.25 -20.52
C ASP A 230 18.74 27.25 -21.90
N LEU A 231 18.00 27.69 -22.90
CA LEU A 231 18.48 27.98 -24.24
C LEU A 231 18.32 29.48 -24.51
N VAL A 232 19.41 30.17 -24.81
CA VAL A 232 19.37 31.60 -25.12
C VAL A 232 19.44 31.78 -26.63
N LEU A 233 18.39 32.37 -27.21
CA LEU A 233 18.35 32.81 -28.60
C LEU A 233 18.38 34.35 -28.69
N ARG A 234 19.14 34.88 -29.64
CA ARG A 234 19.37 36.31 -29.87
C ARG A 234 18.73 36.81 -31.16
#